data_AF-A0A1G1Z2W6-F1
#
_entry.id   AF-A0A1G1Z2W6-F1
#
_cell.length_a   1.000
_cell.length_b   1.000
_cell.length_c   1.000
_cell.angle_alpha   90.00
_cell.angle_beta   90.00
_cell.angle_gamma   90.00
#
_symmetry.space_group_name_H-M   'P 1'
#
loop_
_entity.id
_entity.type
_entity.pdbx_description
1 polymer ?
#
loop_
_entity_poly.entity_id
_entity_poly.type
_entity_poly.pdbx_seq_one_letter_code
_entity_poly.pdbx_strand_id
1 'polypeptide(L)'
;MKKTENYKLKTINSGQSTLELLVALGLIILAISSMGIVYFSSQSISVDTELSDLALLKAREGLEDARADARENWAGLTTNSESDGQFTRDIIVENISNYEKYVTSKVSWLTDPLRPQKVELTTIFTDWATSSDEGGGSGPIGEWNNPRTAGTIDLGPGNEGTDLAVIENTVFIVADASDPKKPDFYSINVTNIDAPVERANVDIGKGLSSISIMGNYAYVAHKSNTDQLQIVDISNPDFPALAGQSSLQLNGQEGLSVFALDNYAYLGSAASSGSELQIFDVSNPTGPNLVGSIEIGADVNDIYVYRNRLYLATSKTTAEILIFDIANHASPSQIATFDYTDTPGLSVFANSFNDFYAGIGNTFVIVNSTNLSSLSLMGSYGADGPVNDLYIRDYLAFLATANSTAEFQALNITNKATPTLHSSYNFPQLGTGITYRDNVVYTSVRSNDALRIITSQ
;
A
#
# COMPACT_ATOMS: atom_id res chain seq x y z
N MET A 1 -92.28 -18.58 78.69
CA MET A 1 -91.09 -19.40 78.38
C MET A 1 -90.73 -19.17 76.91
N LYS A 2 -89.43 -19.00 76.62
CA LYS A 2 -88.77 -18.82 75.30
C LYS A 2 -89.34 -19.78 74.22
N LYS A 3 -89.29 -19.52 72.91
CA LYS A 3 -88.10 -19.17 72.09
C LYS A 3 -88.51 -18.77 70.65
N THR A 4 -87.71 -17.86 70.09
CA THR A 4 -87.65 -17.31 68.73
C THR A 4 -87.33 -18.36 67.66
N GLU A 5 -87.89 -18.24 66.46
CA GLU A 5 -87.26 -18.74 65.22
C GLU A 5 -87.27 -17.68 64.12
N ASN A 6 -86.12 -17.55 63.46
CA ASN A 6 -85.72 -16.47 62.58
C ASN A 6 -85.98 -16.78 61.10
N TYR A 7 -86.28 -15.71 60.36
CA TYR A 7 -86.36 -15.53 58.92
C TYR A 7 -85.26 -16.23 58.09
N LYS A 8 -85.63 -16.64 56.85
CA LYS A 8 -84.83 -16.36 55.63
C LYS A 8 -85.75 -16.16 54.42
N LEU A 9 -85.89 -14.91 53.98
CA LEU A 9 -86.49 -14.54 52.69
C LEU A 9 -85.47 -14.76 51.57
N LYS A 10 -85.93 -15.39 50.48
CA LYS A 10 -85.17 -15.65 49.24
C LYS A 10 -85.16 -14.36 48.40
N THR A 11 -84.01 -13.71 48.27
CA THR A 11 -83.81 -12.56 47.39
C THR A 11 -83.71 -13.00 45.92
N ILE A 12 -84.48 -12.36 45.05
CA ILE A 12 -84.44 -12.54 43.59
C ILE A 12 -83.44 -11.51 43.03
N ASN A 13 -82.43 -11.98 42.28
CA ASN A 13 -81.35 -11.17 41.67
C ASN A 13 -81.86 -10.35 40.47
N SER A 14 -82.44 -9.17 40.70
CA SER A 14 -82.84 -8.24 39.62
C SER A 14 -81.83 -7.11 39.34
N GLY A 15 -80.56 -7.31 39.68
CA GLY A 15 -79.47 -6.33 39.46
C GLY A 15 -78.22 -6.86 38.75
N GLN A 16 -78.18 -8.15 38.39
CA GLN A 16 -76.98 -8.76 37.77
C GLN A 16 -76.92 -8.59 36.24
N SER A 17 -78.05 -8.51 35.56
CA SER A 17 -78.08 -8.50 34.08
C SER A 17 -77.51 -7.23 33.44
N THR A 18 -77.68 -6.05 34.04
CA THR A 18 -77.13 -4.79 33.52
C THR A 18 -75.63 -4.67 33.77
N LEU A 19 -75.14 -5.17 34.91
CA LEU A 19 -73.71 -5.22 35.22
C LEU A 19 -72.98 -6.20 34.31
N GLU A 20 -73.54 -7.39 34.08
CA GLU A 20 -73.00 -8.37 33.13
C GLU A 20 -72.96 -7.83 31.70
N LEU A 21 -73.99 -7.09 31.28
CA LEU A 21 -74.02 -6.45 29.96
C LEU A 21 -72.93 -5.36 29.82
N LEU A 22 -72.74 -4.53 30.86
CA LEU A 22 -71.68 -3.50 30.87
C LEU A 22 -70.28 -4.09 30.87
N VAL A 23 -70.06 -5.16 31.65
CA VAL A 23 -68.79 -5.90 31.67
C VAL A 23 -68.54 -6.56 30.31
N ALA A 24 -69.55 -7.19 29.71
CA ALA A 24 -69.44 -7.79 28.39
C ALA A 24 -69.14 -6.74 27.30
N LEU A 25 -69.79 -5.57 27.34
CA LEU A 25 -69.50 -4.48 26.40
C LEU A 25 -68.08 -3.94 26.58
N GLY A 26 -67.63 -3.77 27.82
CA GLY A 26 -66.26 -3.35 28.13
C GLY A 26 -65.21 -4.34 27.63
N LEU A 27 -65.46 -5.64 27.80
CA LEU A 27 -64.58 -6.70 27.28
C LEU A 27 -64.56 -6.74 25.74
N ILE A 28 -65.70 -6.52 25.09
CA ILE A 28 -65.77 -6.45 23.62
C ILE A 28 -65.00 -5.23 23.10
N ILE A 29 -65.13 -4.07 23.74
CA ILE A 29 -64.36 -2.87 23.36
C ILE A 29 -62.86 -3.11 23.52
N LEU A 30 -62.44 -3.71 24.64
CA LEU A 30 -61.03 -4.06 24.87
C LEU A 30 -60.50 -5.10 23.87
N ALA A 31 -61.32 -6.08 23.50
CA ALA A 31 -60.99 -7.09 22.50
C ALA A 31 -60.86 -6.47 21.10
N ILE A 32 -61.78 -5.58 20.71
CA ILE A 32 -61.74 -4.89 19.42
C ILE A 32 -60.54 -3.94 19.35
N SER A 33 -60.24 -3.20 20.42
CA SER A 33 -59.08 -2.30 20.46
C SER A 33 -57.76 -3.07 20.38
N SER A 34 -57.63 -4.17 21.12
CA SER A 34 -56.42 -5.01 21.08
C SER A 34 -56.24 -5.69 19.73
N MET A 35 -57.33 -6.20 19.13
CA MET A 35 -57.31 -6.83 17.82
C MET A 35 -57.00 -5.83 16.70
N GLY A 36 -57.49 -4.59 16.80
CA GLY A 36 -57.13 -3.49 15.90
C GLY A 36 -55.63 -3.16 15.97
N ILE A 37 -55.07 -3.02 17.18
CA ILE A 37 -53.64 -2.75 17.38
C ILE A 37 -52.78 -3.87 16.78
N VAL A 38 -53.12 -5.15 17.02
CA VAL A 38 -52.39 -6.29 16.47
C VAL A 38 -52.49 -6.34 14.94
N TYR A 39 -53.67 -6.10 14.38
CA TYR A 39 -53.89 -6.12 12.94
C TYR A 39 -53.10 -5.01 12.23
N PHE A 40 -53.21 -3.76 12.68
CA PHE A 40 -52.46 -2.64 12.10
C PHE A 40 -50.96 -2.76 12.34
N SER A 41 -50.53 -3.29 13.50
CA SER A 41 -49.11 -3.57 13.78
C SER A 41 -48.54 -4.66 12.89
N SER A 42 -49.34 -5.67 12.52
CA SER A 42 -48.88 -6.73 11.61
C SER A 42 -48.71 -6.23 10.18
N GLN A 43 -49.60 -5.35 9.73
CA GLN A 43 -49.52 -4.72 8.40
C GLN A 43 -48.34 -3.75 8.31
N SER A 44 -48.04 -2.99 9.37
CA SER A 44 -46.89 -2.09 9.36
C SER A 44 -45.56 -2.86 9.29
N ILE A 45 -45.44 -4.01 9.96
CA ILE A 45 -44.24 -4.85 9.92
C ILE A 45 -44.02 -5.45 8.53
N SER A 46 -45.07 -5.92 7.85
CA SER A 46 -44.94 -6.47 6.49
C SER A 46 -44.51 -5.39 5.50
N VAL A 47 -45.09 -4.19 5.59
CA VAL A 47 -44.72 -3.04 4.74
C VAL A 47 -43.28 -2.61 5.02
N ASP A 48 -42.88 -2.52 6.30
CA ASP A 48 -41.50 -2.17 6.68
C ASP A 48 -40.47 -3.18 6.13
N THR A 49 -40.80 -4.47 6.18
CA THR A 49 -39.93 -5.54 5.67
C THR A 49 -39.79 -5.44 4.15
N GLU A 50 -40.89 -5.27 3.43
CA GLU A 50 -40.88 -5.14 1.97
C GLU A 50 -40.12 -3.87 1.51
N LEU A 51 -40.31 -2.75 2.21
CA LEU A 51 -39.58 -1.52 1.94
C LEU A 51 -38.08 -1.66 2.24
N SER A 52 -37.71 -2.41 3.28
CA SER A 52 -36.31 -2.70 3.60
C SER A 52 -35.65 -3.60 2.54
N ASP A 53 -36.35 -4.61 2.04
CA ASP A 53 -35.84 -5.48 0.97
C ASP A 53 -35.66 -4.69 -0.33
N LEU A 54 -36.62 -3.82 -0.66
CA LEU A 54 -36.51 -2.91 -1.80
C LEU A 54 -35.37 -1.91 -1.63
N ALA A 55 -35.18 -1.34 -0.43
CA ALA A 55 -34.07 -0.45 -0.13
C ALA A 55 -32.71 -1.15 -0.30
N LEU A 56 -32.60 -2.41 0.15
CA LEU A 56 -31.40 -3.22 -0.04
C LEU A 56 -31.13 -3.48 -1.52
N LEU A 57 -32.16 -3.77 -2.31
CA LEU A 57 -32.03 -3.96 -3.75
C LEU A 57 -31.55 -2.68 -4.45
N LYS A 58 -32.12 -1.52 -4.08
CA LYS A 58 -31.68 -0.19 -4.54
C LYS A 58 -30.24 0.13 -4.12
N ALA A 59 -29.83 -0.25 -2.91
CA ALA A 59 -28.46 -0.05 -2.46
C ALA A 59 -27.46 -0.92 -3.26
N ARG A 60 -27.85 -2.15 -3.61
CA ARG A 60 -27.03 -3.02 -4.47
C ARG A 60 -26.92 -2.49 -5.88
N GLU A 61 -28.05 -2.07 -6.47
CA GLU A 61 -28.08 -1.41 -7.78
C GLU A 61 -27.14 -0.20 -7.80
N GLY A 62 -27.22 0.66 -6.79
CA GLY A 62 -26.35 1.83 -6.68
C GLY A 62 -24.85 1.50 -6.61
N LEU A 63 -24.48 0.39 -5.97
CA LEU A 63 -23.08 -0.07 -6.00
C LEU A 63 -22.68 -0.61 -7.38
N GLU A 64 -23.55 -1.30 -8.09
CA GLU A 64 -23.23 -1.80 -9.44
C GLU A 64 -23.13 -0.66 -10.46
N ASP A 65 -24.02 0.34 -10.37
CA ASP A 65 -23.97 1.54 -11.21
C ASP A 65 -22.69 2.33 -10.96
N ALA A 66 -22.38 2.60 -9.68
CA ALA A 66 -21.14 3.26 -9.30
C ALA A 66 -19.90 2.47 -9.77
N ARG A 67 -19.97 1.12 -9.79
CA ARG A 67 -18.88 0.27 -10.29
C ARG A 67 -18.73 0.37 -11.81
N ALA A 68 -19.84 0.50 -12.54
CA ALA A 68 -19.81 0.72 -13.98
C ALA A 68 -19.19 2.08 -14.30
N ASP A 69 -19.62 3.14 -13.62
CA ASP A 69 -19.07 4.50 -13.76
C ASP A 69 -17.57 4.52 -13.44
N ALA A 70 -17.15 3.83 -12.39
CA ALA A 70 -15.75 3.71 -12.00
C ALA A 70 -14.88 3.08 -13.09
N ARG A 71 -15.42 2.13 -13.87
CA ARG A 71 -14.69 1.48 -14.98
C ARG A 71 -14.59 2.38 -16.22
N GLU A 72 -15.54 3.28 -16.42
CA GLU A 72 -15.51 4.21 -17.55
C GLU A 72 -14.64 5.44 -17.25
N ASN A 73 -14.78 6.00 -16.05
CA ASN A 73 -14.05 7.17 -15.62
C ASN A 73 -13.78 7.13 -14.10
N TRP A 74 -12.68 6.46 -13.73
CA TRP A 74 -12.25 6.35 -12.34
C TRP A 74 -12.16 7.69 -11.61
N ALA A 75 -11.53 8.69 -12.25
CA ALA A 75 -11.34 10.03 -11.67
C ALA A 75 -12.67 10.78 -11.47
N GLY A 76 -13.69 10.50 -12.29
CA GLY A 76 -15.01 11.11 -12.22
C GLY A 76 -15.93 10.55 -11.14
N LEU A 77 -15.61 9.38 -10.57
CA LEU A 77 -16.42 8.78 -9.50
C LEU A 77 -16.36 9.65 -8.23
N THR A 78 -17.48 10.28 -7.90
CA THR A 78 -17.62 11.25 -6.80
C THR A 78 -18.93 11.01 -6.06
N THR A 79 -19.03 11.57 -4.84
CA THR A 79 -20.24 11.47 -4.02
C THR A 79 -21.43 12.13 -4.72
N ASN A 80 -22.54 11.40 -4.82
CA ASN A 80 -23.79 11.89 -5.41
C ASN A 80 -25.00 11.44 -4.57
N SER A 81 -26.14 12.06 -4.84
CA SER A 81 -27.40 11.75 -4.18
C SER A 81 -28.54 11.84 -5.19
N GLU A 82 -29.40 10.83 -5.19
CA GLU A 82 -30.56 10.74 -6.06
C GLU A 82 -31.81 10.35 -5.27
N SER A 83 -32.97 10.88 -5.70
CA SER A 83 -34.26 10.54 -5.11
C SER A 83 -35.09 9.72 -6.09
N ASP A 84 -35.58 8.57 -5.65
CA ASP A 84 -36.52 7.75 -6.40
C ASP A 84 -37.74 7.42 -5.53
N GLY A 85 -38.82 8.17 -5.76
CA GLY A 85 -40.05 8.10 -4.98
C GLY A 85 -39.82 8.46 -3.50
N GLN A 86 -40.03 7.49 -2.61
CA GLN A 86 -39.85 7.66 -1.16
C GLN A 86 -38.42 7.37 -0.67
N PHE A 87 -37.55 6.89 -1.56
CA PHE A 87 -36.18 6.55 -1.24
C PHE A 87 -35.23 7.65 -1.70
N THR A 88 -34.27 7.98 -0.85
CA THR A 88 -33.10 8.78 -1.19
C THR A 88 -31.89 7.88 -1.14
N ARG A 89 -31.19 7.75 -2.28
CA ARG A 89 -29.96 6.98 -2.41
C ARG A 89 -28.78 7.95 -2.47
N ASP A 90 -27.85 7.80 -1.53
CA ASP A 90 -26.58 8.51 -1.51
C ASP A 90 -25.47 7.52 -1.88
N ILE A 91 -24.71 7.81 -2.95
CA ILE A 91 -23.43 7.16 -3.21
C ILE A 91 -22.36 8.02 -2.58
N ILE A 92 -21.77 7.54 -1.49
CA ILE A 92 -20.70 8.23 -0.77
C ILE A 92 -19.39 7.61 -1.22
N VAL A 93 -18.50 8.44 -1.77
CA VAL A 93 -17.20 8.03 -2.30
C VAL A 93 -16.12 8.68 -1.46
N GLU A 94 -15.29 7.85 -0.82
CA GLU A 94 -14.12 8.27 -0.06
C GLU A 94 -12.88 7.69 -0.72
N ASN A 95 -11.95 8.57 -1.12
CA ASN A 95 -10.71 8.12 -1.75
C ASN A 95 -9.80 7.46 -0.70
N ILE A 96 -9.33 6.25 -0.99
CA ILE A 96 -8.33 5.53 -0.18
C ILE A 96 -6.95 5.78 -0.78
N SER A 97 -6.84 5.60 -2.10
CA SER A 97 -5.61 5.73 -2.86
C SER A 97 -5.91 6.28 -4.24
N ASN A 98 -4.89 6.45 -5.09
CA ASN A 98 -5.10 6.81 -6.49
C ASN A 98 -5.87 5.73 -7.25
N TYR A 99 -5.88 4.49 -6.75
CA TYR A 99 -6.49 3.33 -7.40
C TYR A 99 -7.61 2.68 -6.60
N GLU A 100 -7.88 3.14 -5.38
CA GLU A 100 -8.89 2.56 -4.50
C GLU A 100 -9.81 3.62 -3.89
N LYS A 101 -11.10 3.30 -3.84
CA LYS A 101 -12.15 4.14 -3.25
C LYS A 101 -13.07 3.30 -2.38
N TYR A 102 -13.37 3.77 -1.17
CA TYR A 102 -14.52 3.28 -0.43
C TYR A 102 -15.77 3.85 -1.09
N VAL A 103 -16.69 2.95 -1.44
CA VAL A 103 -17.97 3.33 -2.02
C VAL A 103 -19.07 2.76 -1.14
N THR A 104 -19.85 3.66 -0.55
CA THR A 104 -21.01 3.33 0.27
C THR A 104 -22.26 3.73 -0.48
N SER A 105 -23.14 2.77 -0.77
CA SER A 105 -24.50 3.05 -1.21
C SER A 105 -25.42 3.04 0.01
N LYS A 106 -25.92 4.23 0.36
CA LYS A 106 -26.83 4.45 1.47
C LYS A 106 -28.21 4.76 0.92
N VAL A 107 -29.20 3.92 1.21
CA VAL A 107 -30.59 4.18 0.87
C VAL A 107 -31.37 4.51 2.13
N SER A 108 -32.00 5.68 2.16
CA SER A 108 -32.81 6.16 3.27
C SER A 108 -34.26 6.40 2.83
N TRP A 109 -35.21 6.15 3.72
CA TRP A 109 -36.63 6.39 3.47
C TRP A 109 -37.39 6.71 4.75
N LEU A 110 -38.59 7.28 4.59
CA LEU A 110 -39.48 7.65 5.68
C LEU A 110 -40.77 6.84 5.57
N THR A 111 -40.99 5.94 6.53
CA THR A 111 -42.31 5.30 6.75
C THR A 111 -43.21 6.15 7.64
N ASP A 112 -42.61 6.93 8.54
CA ASP A 112 -43.25 7.89 9.44
C ASP A 112 -42.30 9.09 9.59
N PRO A 113 -42.79 10.35 9.61
CA PRO A 113 -41.97 11.54 9.84
C PRO A 113 -41.07 11.48 11.08
N LEU A 114 -41.40 10.66 12.09
CA LEU A 114 -40.64 10.47 13.32
C LEU A 114 -39.71 9.25 13.30
N ARG A 115 -39.74 8.42 12.25
CA ARG A 115 -38.96 7.17 12.16
C ARG A 115 -38.23 7.03 10.82
N PRO A 116 -37.10 7.74 10.62
CA PRO A 116 -36.24 7.53 9.47
C PRO A 116 -35.65 6.11 9.49
N GLN A 117 -35.61 5.48 8.32
CA GLN A 117 -35.03 4.15 8.10
C GLN A 117 -33.89 4.25 7.07
N LYS A 118 -32.91 3.36 7.15
CA LYS A 118 -31.80 3.31 6.20
C LYS A 118 -31.22 1.90 6.04
N VAL A 119 -30.64 1.65 4.87
CA VAL A 119 -29.75 0.52 4.56
C VAL A 119 -28.46 1.08 3.99
N GLU A 120 -27.32 0.54 4.42
CA GLU A 120 -25.99 0.97 3.98
C GLU A 120 -25.21 -0.28 3.53
N LEU A 121 -24.67 -0.24 2.30
CA LEU A 121 -23.74 -1.23 1.77
C LEU A 121 -22.43 -0.55 1.41
N THR A 122 -21.33 -1.05 1.93
CA THR A 122 -19.99 -0.49 1.69
C THR A 122 -19.10 -1.54 1.04
N THR A 123 -18.33 -1.13 0.05
CA THR A 123 -17.32 -1.95 -0.61
C THR A 123 -16.14 -1.08 -1.03
N ILE A 124 -15.01 -1.71 -1.33
CA ILE A 124 -13.87 -1.07 -1.98
C ILE A 124 -13.99 -1.30 -3.48
N PHE A 125 -13.79 -0.25 -4.27
CA PHE A 125 -13.50 -0.37 -5.69
C PHE A 125 -12.01 -0.19 -5.92
N THR A 126 -11.47 -0.92 -6.89
CA THR A 126 -10.05 -0.85 -7.28
C THR A 126 -9.95 -0.69 -8.80
N ASP A 127 -9.26 0.34 -9.28
CA ASP A 127 -8.89 0.50 -10.68
C ASP A 127 -7.62 -0.30 -11.01
N TRP A 128 -7.80 -1.61 -11.12
CA TRP A 128 -6.72 -2.54 -11.44
C TRP A 128 -6.12 -2.34 -12.84
N ALA A 129 -6.88 -1.71 -13.75
CA ALA A 129 -6.45 -1.52 -15.14
C ALA A 129 -5.39 -0.42 -15.26
N THR A 130 -5.40 0.55 -14.34
CA THR A 130 -4.38 1.59 -14.25
C THR A 130 -3.42 1.40 -13.08
N SER A 131 -3.74 0.54 -12.10
CA SER A 131 -2.82 0.18 -11.02
C SER A 131 -1.63 -0.58 -11.60
N SER A 132 -0.47 0.07 -11.65
CA SER A 132 0.81 -0.55 -12.01
C SER A 132 1.52 -1.13 -10.77
N ASP A 133 0.76 -1.67 -9.82
CA ASP A 133 1.31 -2.07 -8.52
C ASP A 133 2.17 -3.33 -8.67
N GLU A 134 3.48 -3.12 -8.79
CA GLU A 134 4.51 -4.15 -8.61
C GLU A 134 4.73 -4.47 -7.12
N GLY A 135 4.23 -3.62 -6.21
CA GLY A 135 4.40 -3.74 -4.75
C GLY A 135 3.19 -4.28 -3.97
N GLY A 136 2.00 -4.33 -4.58
CA GLY A 136 0.76 -4.90 -4.03
C GLY A 136 0.42 -4.48 -2.58
N GLY A 137 -0.46 -3.49 -2.42
CA GLY A 137 -1.07 -3.20 -1.12
C GLY A 137 -1.93 -1.94 -1.15
N SER A 138 -2.85 -1.81 -0.19
CA SER A 138 -3.74 -0.64 -0.13
C SER A 138 -2.94 0.66 0.04
N GLY A 139 -3.50 1.79 -0.39
CA GLY A 139 -2.91 3.11 -0.12
C GLY A 139 -2.71 3.38 1.37
N PRO A 140 -1.94 4.43 1.73
CA PRO A 140 -1.69 4.75 3.12
C PRO A 140 -3.02 5.13 3.78
N ILE A 141 -3.38 4.41 4.84
CA ILE A 141 -4.57 4.64 5.65
C ILE A 141 -4.16 5.07 7.06
N GLY A 142 -4.96 5.88 7.73
CA GLY A 142 -4.66 6.39 9.07
C GLY A 142 -3.78 7.65 9.08
N GLU A 143 -3.46 8.12 10.28
CA GLU A 143 -2.79 9.41 10.50
C GLU A 143 -1.27 9.24 10.49
N TRP A 144 -0.65 9.38 9.33
CA TRP A 144 0.83 9.40 9.17
C TRP A 144 1.51 10.62 9.81
N ASN A 145 0.79 11.40 10.61
CA ASN A 145 1.31 12.52 11.40
C ASN A 145 2.17 12.07 12.60
N ASN A 146 2.01 10.83 13.08
CA ASN A 146 2.76 10.31 14.23
C ASN A 146 3.24 8.87 13.97
N PRO A 147 4.19 8.65 13.05
CA PRO A 147 4.70 7.33 12.75
C PRO A 147 5.34 6.69 14.00
N ARG A 148 5.21 5.38 14.13
CA ARG A 148 5.87 4.59 15.18
C ARG A 148 6.62 3.42 14.60
N THR A 149 7.69 3.01 15.29
CA THR A 149 8.27 1.68 15.09
C THR A 149 7.34 0.64 15.70
N ALA A 150 6.80 -0.25 14.86
CA ALA A 150 6.05 -1.43 15.29
C ALA A 150 7.00 -2.56 15.72
N GLY A 151 8.03 -2.84 14.92
CA GLY A 151 8.96 -3.93 15.17
C GLY A 151 10.35 -3.68 14.58
N THR A 152 11.33 -4.44 15.06
CA THR A 152 12.73 -4.36 14.61
C THR A 152 13.36 -5.75 14.57
N ILE A 153 14.41 -5.92 13.77
CA ILE A 153 15.21 -7.14 13.72
C ILE A 153 16.69 -6.77 13.80
N ASP A 154 17.39 -7.46 14.71
CA ASP A 154 18.84 -7.42 14.83
C ASP A 154 19.44 -8.63 14.10
N LEU A 155 20.24 -8.39 13.06
CA LEU A 155 20.93 -9.41 12.25
C LEU A 155 22.24 -9.89 12.89
N GLY A 156 22.52 -9.45 14.12
CA GLY A 156 23.73 -9.77 14.85
C GLY A 156 24.90 -8.81 14.54
N PRO A 157 25.93 -8.81 15.40
CA PRO A 157 26.98 -7.81 15.38
C PRO A 157 27.76 -7.83 14.06
N GLY A 158 27.96 -6.66 13.46
CA GLY A 158 28.77 -6.47 12.25
C GLY A 158 28.12 -6.95 10.95
N ASN A 159 26.79 -7.03 10.91
CA ASN A 159 26.00 -7.09 9.68
C ASN A 159 25.26 -5.75 9.57
N GLU A 160 25.40 -5.05 8.45
CA GLU A 160 24.75 -3.76 8.22
C GLU A 160 23.72 -3.90 7.10
N GLY A 161 22.45 -3.59 7.34
CA GLY A 161 21.41 -3.64 6.29
C GLY A 161 21.70 -2.66 5.17
N THR A 162 21.69 -3.13 3.93
CA THR A 162 21.97 -2.32 2.73
C THR A 162 20.73 -2.01 1.92
N ASP A 163 19.81 -2.96 1.81
CA ASP A 163 18.55 -2.80 1.08
C ASP A 163 17.54 -3.86 1.52
N LEU A 164 16.28 -3.70 1.17
CA LEU A 164 15.22 -4.66 1.46
C LEU A 164 14.13 -4.70 0.39
N ALA A 165 13.46 -5.83 0.32
CA ALA A 165 12.27 -6.00 -0.50
C ALA A 165 11.22 -6.81 0.26
N VAL A 166 9.95 -6.57 -0.01
CA VAL A 166 8.85 -7.23 0.68
C VAL A 166 7.91 -7.92 -0.31
N ILE A 167 7.56 -9.17 -0.01
CA ILE A 167 6.56 -9.93 -0.74
C ILE A 167 5.68 -10.67 0.27
N GLU A 168 4.37 -10.47 0.13
CA GLU A 168 3.37 -10.96 1.08
C GLU A 168 3.74 -10.56 2.52
N ASN A 169 3.86 -11.55 3.43
CA ASN A 169 4.22 -11.35 4.83
C ASN A 169 5.71 -11.65 5.10
N THR A 170 6.57 -11.52 4.08
CA THR A 170 8.00 -11.79 4.19
C THR A 170 8.81 -10.58 3.72
N VAL A 171 9.67 -10.08 4.60
CA VAL A 171 10.69 -9.10 4.25
C VAL A 171 12.00 -9.85 3.99
N PHE A 172 12.60 -9.57 2.84
CA PHE A 172 13.95 -10.01 2.51
C PHE A 172 14.90 -8.84 2.70
N ILE A 173 15.96 -9.05 3.47
CA ILE A 173 16.98 -8.03 3.74
C ILE A 173 18.31 -8.53 3.24
N VAL A 174 19.02 -7.64 2.56
CA VAL A 174 20.41 -7.83 2.20
C VAL A 174 21.31 -6.99 3.09
N ALA A 175 22.48 -7.50 3.40
CA ALA A 175 23.40 -6.88 4.35
C ALA A 175 24.85 -6.89 3.85
N ASP A 176 25.61 -5.92 4.32
CA ASP A 176 27.07 -5.88 4.23
C ASP A 176 27.66 -6.50 5.49
N ALA A 177 28.18 -7.72 5.35
CA ALA A 177 28.73 -8.48 6.46
C ALA A 177 30.23 -8.21 6.66
N SER A 178 30.60 -7.81 7.88
CA SER A 178 32.00 -7.61 8.30
C SER A 178 32.91 -8.84 8.18
N ASP A 179 32.34 -10.05 8.10
CA ASP A 179 33.07 -11.30 7.95
C ASP A 179 32.47 -12.10 6.77
N PRO A 180 33.29 -12.54 5.81
CA PRO A 180 32.87 -13.38 4.67
C PRO A 180 32.16 -14.70 4.97
N LYS A 181 32.02 -15.09 6.24
CA LYS A 181 31.35 -16.33 6.67
C LYS A 181 30.01 -16.07 7.35
N LYS A 182 29.62 -14.80 7.48
CA LYS A 182 28.35 -14.42 8.05
C LYS A 182 27.28 -14.39 6.96
N PRO A 183 26.03 -14.69 7.32
CA PRO A 183 24.95 -14.53 6.38
C PRO A 183 24.82 -13.06 5.95
N ASP A 184 24.48 -12.86 4.69
CA ASP A 184 24.29 -11.56 4.05
C ASP A 184 22.91 -11.43 3.40
N PHE A 185 22.14 -12.52 3.33
CA PHE A 185 20.75 -12.55 2.89
C PHE A 185 19.85 -13.14 3.97
N TYR A 186 18.79 -12.43 4.34
CA TYR A 186 17.89 -12.79 5.43
C TYR A 186 16.44 -12.75 4.97
N SER A 187 15.62 -13.63 5.54
CA SER A 187 14.17 -13.68 5.36
C SER A 187 13.48 -13.51 6.71
N ILE A 188 12.50 -12.63 6.78
CA ILE A 188 11.87 -12.19 8.02
C ILE A 188 10.36 -12.31 7.88
N ASN A 189 9.75 -13.04 8.80
CA ASN A 189 8.30 -13.10 8.94
C ASN A 189 7.78 -11.80 9.55
N VAL A 190 6.88 -11.12 8.84
CA VAL A 190 6.21 -9.91 9.34
C VAL A 190 4.69 -10.08 9.43
N THR A 191 4.20 -11.32 9.52
CA THR A 191 2.75 -11.59 9.74
C THR A 191 2.24 -10.88 11.00
N ASN A 192 3.07 -10.76 12.04
CA ASN A 192 2.87 -9.84 13.13
C ASN A 192 3.96 -8.77 13.09
N ILE A 193 3.61 -7.58 12.63
CA ILE A 193 4.53 -6.46 12.48
C ILE A 193 5.10 -5.94 13.82
N ASP A 194 4.39 -6.16 14.93
CA ASP A 194 4.87 -5.78 16.27
C ASP A 194 5.83 -6.83 16.86
N ALA A 195 5.95 -8.00 16.23
CA ALA A 195 6.86 -9.08 16.65
C ALA A 195 7.40 -9.82 15.43
N PRO A 196 8.23 -9.17 14.59
CA PRO A 196 8.84 -9.82 13.45
C PRO A 196 9.79 -10.94 13.90
N VAL A 197 9.95 -11.96 13.05
CA VAL A 197 10.79 -13.13 13.37
C VAL A 197 11.66 -13.47 12.17
N GLU A 198 12.98 -13.54 12.36
CA GLU A 198 13.89 -14.11 11.36
C GLU A 198 13.51 -15.57 11.08
N ARG A 199 13.22 -15.92 9.83
CA ARG A 199 12.87 -17.28 9.40
C ARG A 199 14.11 -18.07 9.01
N ALA A 200 14.92 -17.48 8.12
CA ALA A 200 16.10 -18.10 7.56
C ALA A 200 17.11 -17.05 7.12
N ASN A 201 18.36 -17.47 7.05
CA ASN A 201 19.46 -16.70 6.50
C ASN A 201 20.34 -17.60 5.62
N VAL A 202 21.02 -16.99 4.67
CA VAL A 202 22.00 -17.66 3.81
C VAL A 202 23.18 -16.73 3.59
N ASP A 203 24.37 -17.33 3.50
CA ASP A 203 25.61 -16.68 3.12
C ASP A 203 25.83 -16.95 1.63
N ILE A 204 25.68 -15.90 0.83
CA ILE A 204 25.89 -15.94 -0.63
C ILE A 204 27.05 -15.06 -1.09
N GLY A 205 27.73 -14.31 -0.21
CA GLY A 205 28.77 -13.38 -0.62
C GLY A 205 29.39 -12.52 0.48
N LYS A 206 30.36 -11.68 0.09
CA LYS A 206 31.09 -10.78 1.00
C LYS A 206 30.41 -9.43 1.21
N GLY A 207 29.09 -9.37 1.03
CA GLY A 207 28.30 -8.16 1.23
C GLY A 207 27.48 -7.78 0.01
N LEU A 208 26.18 -7.67 0.21
CA LEU A 208 25.21 -7.35 -0.81
C LEU A 208 24.86 -5.86 -0.75
N SER A 209 24.57 -5.24 -1.89
CA SER A 209 24.31 -3.79 -1.97
C SER A 209 22.85 -3.43 -2.22
N SER A 210 22.14 -4.25 -2.99
CA SER A 210 20.75 -3.98 -3.39
C SER A 210 20.01 -5.28 -3.70
N ILE A 211 18.69 -5.26 -3.55
CA ILE A 211 17.79 -6.39 -3.81
C ILE A 211 16.56 -5.95 -4.61
N SER A 212 16.17 -6.77 -5.59
CA SER A 212 14.90 -6.64 -6.30
C SER A 212 14.22 -8.00 -6.42
N ILE A 213 12.90 -8.05 -6.23
CA ILE A 213 12.13 -9.30 -6.26
C ILE A 213 11.27 -9.35 -7.51
N MET A 214 11.34 -10.47 -8.22
CA MET A 214 10.46 -10.75 -9.36
C MET A 214 9.97 -12.20 -9.30
N GLY A 215 8.67 -12.34 -9.02
CA GLY A 215 8.05 -13.66 -8.80
C GLY A 215 8.67 -14.37 -7.60
N ASN A 216 9.20 -15.57 -7.84
CA ASN A 216 9.80 -16.42 -6.80
C ASN A 216 11.30 -16.24 -6.63
N TYR A 217 11.88 -15.18 -7.20
CA TYR A 217 13.33 -14.97 -7.19
C TYR A 217 13.67 -13.58 -6.67
N ALA A 218 14.71 -13.52 -5.82
CA ALA A 218 15.37 -12.29 -5.42
C ALA A 218 16.66 -12.13 -6.24
N TYR A 219 16.79 -11.00 -6.91
CA TYR A 219 17.97 -10.59 -7.66
C TYR A 219 18.75 -9.65 -6.77
N VAL A 220 20.03 -9.94 -6.55
CA VAL A 220 20.87 -9.17 -5.64
C VAL A 220 22.14 -8.71 -6.33
N ALA A 221 22.52 -7.46 -6.04
CA ALA A 221 23.80 -6.90 -6.42
C ALA A 221 24.83 -7.20 -5.33
N HIS A 222 26.00 -7.69 -5.74
CA HIS A 222 27.05 -8.15 -4.84
C HIS A 222 28.30 -7.27 -4.97
N LYS A 223 28.82 -6.80 -3.83
CA LYS A 223 30.06 -6.00 -3.70
C LYS A 223 31.31 -6.85 -3.83
N SER A 224 31.39 -7.58 -4.94
CA SER A 224 32.49 -8.50 -5.24
C SER A 224 33.04 -8.24 -6.62
N ASN A 225 34.27 -8.69 -6.85
CA ASN A 225 34.90 -8.66 -8.16
C ASN A 225 34.46 -9.83 -9.07
N THR A 226 33.70 -10.80 -8.53
CA THR A 226 33.02 -11.88 -9.26
C THR A 226 31.59 -12.03 -8.78
N ASP A 227 30.73 -12.56 -9.64
CA ASP A 227 29.34 -12.90 -9.34
C ASP A 227 28.55 -11.70 -8.80
N GLN A 228 28.65 -10.56 -9.49
CA GLN A 228 27.98 -9.32 -9.11
C GLN A 228 26.46 -9.39 -9.20
N LEU A 229 25.93 -10.21 -10.12
CA LEU A 229 24.51 -10.57 -10.12
C LEU A 229 24.38 -11.95 -9.49
N GLN A 230 23.63 -12.06 -8.40
CA GLN A 230 23.19 -13.34 -7.86
C GLN A 230 21.67 -13.40 -7.84
N ILE A 231 21.15 -14.60 -8.05
CA ILE A 231 19.72 -14.88 -8.12
C ILE A 231 19.41 -15.94 -7.08
N VAL A 232 18.57 -15.61 -6.11
CA VAL A 232 18.17 -16.46 -4.99
C VAL A 232 16.75 -16.93 -5.22
N ASP A 233 16.51 -18.23 -5.20
CA ASP A 233 15.17 -18.81 -5.14
C ASP A 233 14.58 -18.54 -3.75
N ILE A 234 13.47 -17.81 -3.74
CA ILE A 234 12.69 -17.44 -2.55
C ILE A 234 11.28 -18.04 -2.57
N SER A 235 11.02 -19.02 -3.45
CA SER A 235 9.74 -19.75 -3.52
C SER A 235 9.34 -20.37 -2.18
N ASN A 236 10.34 -20.75 -1.38
CA ASN A 236 10.18 -21.08 0.03
C ASN A 236 11.00 -20.11 0.89
N PRO A 237 10.38 -19.14 1.58
CA PRO A 237 11.09 -18.18 2.40
C PRO A 237 11.80 -18.80 3.61
N ASP A 238 11.46 -20.03 4.02
CA ASP A 238 12.18 -20.73 5.09
C ASP A 238 13.49 -21.40 4.60
N PHE A 239 13.68 -21.49 3.27
CA PHE A 239 14.84 -22.14 2.66
C PHE A 239 15.31 -21.40 1.40
N PRO A 240 15.70 -20.11 1.50
CA PRO A 240 16.26 -19.38 0.38
C PRO A 240 17.57 -20.03 -0.08
N ALA A 241 17.78 -20.11 -1.39
CA ALA A 241 18.97 -20.75 -1.95
C ALA A 241 19.44 -20.09 -3.24
N LEU A 242 20.75 -20.02 -3.46
CA LEU A 242 21.33 -19.52 -4.70
C LEU A 242 20.89 -20.38 -5.89
N ALA A 243 20.16 -19.77 -6.83
CA ALA A 243 19.63 -20.40 -8.04
C ALA A 243 20.54 -20.18 -9.25
N GLY A 244 21.13 -18.99 -9.37
CA GLY A 244 21.98 -18.60 -10.49
C GLY A 244 22.86 -17.40 -10.15
N GLN A 245 23.88 -17.16 -10.98
CA GLN A 245 24.77 -16.02 -10.84
C GLN A 245 25.40 -15.63 -12.18
N SER A 246 25.83 -14.38 -12.30
CA SER A 246 26.64 -13.90 -13.41
C SER A 246 27.68 -12.91 -12.93
N SER A 247 28.87 -12.97 -13.54
CA SER A 247 29.90 -11.96 -13.39
C SER A 247 29.75 -10.88 -14.47
N LEU A 248 30.17 -9.66 -14.14
CA LEU A 248 30.31 -8.57 -15.12
C LEU A 248 31.42 -8.89 -16.13
N GLN A 249 31.32 -8.34 -17.35
CA GLN A 249 32.32 -8.57 -18.40
C GLN A 249 33.73 -8.10 -18.02
N LEU A 250 33.83 -7.09 -17.16
CA LEU A 250 35.09 -6.56 -16.68
C LEU A 250 35.26 -6.94 -15.20
N ASN A 251 36.12 -7.93 -14.97
CA ASN A 251 36.48 -8.38 -13.63
C ASN A 251 37.00 -7.20 -12.78
N GLY A 252 36.47 -7.04 -11.57
CA GLY A 252 36.93 -6.02 -10.61
C GLY A 252 35.95 -4.90 -10.26
N GLN A 253 34.77 -4.85 -10.89
CA GLN A 253 33.71 -3.89 -10.54
C GLN A 253 32.78 -4.46 -9.45
N GLU A 254 32.41 -3.65 -8.47
CA GLU A 254 31.38 -3.97 -7.49
C GLU A 254 30.00 -3.72 -8.11
N GLY A 255 29.05 -4.64 -7.89
CA GLY A 255 27.63 -4.36 -8.12
C GLY A 255 27.11 -3.39 -7.06
N LEU A 256 26.33 -2.41 -7.47
CA LEU A 256 25.79 -1.36 -6.60
C LEU A 256 24.27 -1.43 -6.50
N SER A 257 23.58 -1.58 -7.63
CA SER A 257 22.12 -1.52 -7.71
C SER A 257 21.58 -2.62 -8.61
N VAL A 258 20.38 -3.11 -8.32
CA VAL A 258 19.71 -4.09 -9.18
C VAL A 258 18.22 -3.81 -9.24
N PHE A 259 17.63 -3.96 -10.43
CA PHE A 259 16.19 -3.97 -10.61
C PHE A 259 15.80 -5.14 -11.51
N ALA A 260 14.72 -5.85 -11.19
CA ALA A 260 14.21 -6.95 -11.99
C ALA A 260 12.76 -6.69 -12.40
N LEU A 261 12.47 -6.77 -13.70
CA LEU A 261 11.13 -6.62 -14.24
C LEU A 261 10.90 -7.56 -15.44
N ASP A 262 9.73 -8.18 -15.47
CA ASP A 262 9.29 -9.17 -16.45
C ASP A 262 10.24 -10.39 -16.61
N ASN A 263 11.20 -10.29 -17.53
CA ASN A 263 12.20 -11.32 -17.81
C ASN A 263 13.62 -10.74 -17.82
N TYR A 264 13.81 -9.53 -17.30
CA TYR A 264 15.09 -8.84 -17.35
C TYR A 264 15.53 -8.39 -15.97
N ALA A 265 16.84 -8.48 -15.73
CA ALA A 265 17.51 -7.89 -14.59
C ALA A 265 18.51 -6.85 -15.08
N TYR A 266 18.44 -5.65 -14.50
CA TYR A 266 19.32 -4.52 -14.77
C TYR A 266 20.27 -4.43 -13.59
N LEU A 267 21.56 -4.58 -13.84
CA LEU A 267 22.60 -4.46 -12.82
C LEU A 267 23.38 -3.18 -13.07
N GLY A 268 23.54 -2.39 -12.03
CA GLY A 268 24.38 -1.21 -11.99
C GLY A 268 25.65 -1.49 -11.21
N SER A 269 26.77 -0.94 -11.66
CA SER A 269 28.07 -1.13 -11.01
C SER A 269 28.78 0.19 -10.71
N ALA A 270 29.86 0.09 -9.93
CA ALA A 270 30.81 1.18 -9.77
C ALA A 270 31.51 1.51 -11.11
N ALA A 271 31.86 2.79 -11.28
CA ALA A 271 32.55 3.32 -12.44
C ALA A 271 33.89 2.62 -12.68
N SER A 272 34.14 2.21 -13.92
CA SER A 272 35.40 1.59 -14.32
C SER A 272 35.69 1.85 -15.80
N SER A 273 36.60 1.09 -16.40
CA SER A 273 36.98 1.21 -17.80
C SER A 273 36.01 0.53 -18.78
N GLY A 274 34.74 0.32 -18.41
CA GLY A 274 33.73 -0.18 -19.35
C GLY A 274 32.33 -0.19 -18.74
N SER A 275 31.39 -0.90 -19.37
CA SER A 275 29.96 -0.71 -19.10
C SER A 275 29.58 -0.84 -17.62
N GLU A 276 28.97 0.21 -17.06
CA GLU A 276 28.44 0.23 -15.69
C GLU A 276 26.99 -0.23 -15.58
N LEU A 277 26.24 -0.22 -16.68
CA LEU A 277 24.91 -0.82 -16.74
C LEU A 277 24.98 -2.09 -17.57
N GLN A 278 24.49 -3.19 -17.03
CA GLN A 278 24.37 -4.47 -17.72
C GLN A 278 22.94 -5.00 -17.62
N ILE A 279 22.44 -5.56 -18.73
CA ILE A 279 21.07 -6.05 -18.85
C ILE A 279 21.12 -7.54 -19.14
N PHE A 280 20.52 -8.31 -18.25
CA PHE A 280 20.46 -9.76 -18.34
C PHE A 280 19.05 -10.21 -18.68
N ASP A 281 18.90 -11.10 -19.66
CA ASP A 281 17.71 -11.93 -19.81
C ASP A 281 17.77 -13.03 -18.74
N VAL A 282 16.78 -13.00 -17.86
CA VAL A 282 16.60 -13.88 -16.70
C VAL A 282 15.32 -14.71 -16.81
N SER A 283 14.80 -14.90 -18.03
CA SER A 283 13.70 -15.85 -18.31
C SER A 283 14.00 -17.27 -17.82
N ASN A 284 15.29 -17.62 -17.75
CA ASN A 284 15.79 -18.73 -16.94
C ASN A 284 16.67 -18.20 -15.78
N PRO A 285 16.15 -18.10 -14.56
CA PRO A 285 16.87 -17.56 -13.40
C PRO A 285 18.14 -18.34 -13.02
N THR A 286 18.28 -19.61 -13.40
CA THR A 286 19.49 -20.40 -13.11
C THR A 286 20.63 -20.13 -14.10
N GLY A 287 20.36 -19.40 -15.18
CA GLY A 287 21.30 -19.13 -16.26
C GLY A 287 21.06 -17.75 -16.87
N PRO A 288 21.32 -16.67 -16.12
CA PRO A 288 21.20 -15.30 -16.61
C PRO A 288 22.08 -15.07 -17.85
N ASN A 289 21.50 -14.52 -18.91
CA ASN A 289 22.20 -14.25 -20.17
C ASN A 289 22.35 -12.75 -20.39
N LEU A 290 23.58 -12.25 -20.48
CA LEU A 290 23.82 -10.85 -20.79
C LEU A 290 23.36 -10.52 -22.22
N VAL A 291 22.43 -9.58 -22.36
CA VAL A 291 21.85 -9.17 -23.66
C VAL A 291 22.25 -7.76 -24.08
N GLY A 292 22.55 -6.88 -23.12
CA GLY A 292 22.93 -5.49 -23.40
C GLY A 292 23.84 -4.91 -22.32
N SER A 293 24.61 -3.89 -22.68
CA SER A 293 25.43 -3.14 -21.73
C SER A 293 25.66 -1.70 -22.21
N ILE A 294 25.82 -0.77 -21.28
CA ILE A 294 26.02 0.65 -21.55
C ILE A 294 27.14 1.20 -20.67
N GLU A 295 28.07 1.93 -21.28
CA GLU A 295 29.05 2.75 -20.58
C GLU A 295 28.40 4.06 -20.16
N ILE A 296 28.28 4.25 -18.85
CA ILE A 296 27.69 5.42 -18.23
C ILE A 296 28.78 6.43 -17.90
N GLY A 297 29.96 5.95 -17.48
CA GLY A 297 31.09 6.77 -17.06
C GLY A 297 30.93 7.36 -15.65
N ALA A 298 30.08 6.75 -14.82
CA ALA A 298 29.84 7.09 -13.42
C ALA A 298 29.21 5.88 -12.72
N ASP A 299 29.19 5.89 -11.39
CA ASP A 299 28.53 4.84 -10.60
C ASP A 299 27.03 4.88 -10.88
N VAL A 300 26.41 3.70 -10.95
CA VAL A 300 24.95 3.55 -11.04
C VAL A 300 24.44 3.23 -9.64
N ASN A 301 24.05 4.28 -8.91
CA ASN A 301 23.69 4.20 -7.50
C ASN A 301 22.33 3.54 -7.27
N ASP A 302 21.38 3.78 -8.16
CA ASP A 302 20.04 3.22 -8.09
C ASP A 302 19.42 3.07 -9.49
N ILE A 303 18.54 2.08 -9.63
CA ILE A 303 17.90 1.69 -10.88
C ILE A 303 16.42 1.49 -10.62
N TYR A 304 15.59 2.17 -11.40
CA TYR A 304 14.15 1.93 -11.39
C TYR A 304 13.63 1.74 -12.81
N VAL A 305 12.79 0.72 -13.02
CA VAL A 305 12.15 0.50 -14.31
C VAL A 305 10.65 0.73 -14.18
N TYR A 306 10.11 1.58 -15.04
CA TYR A 306 8.66 1.73 -15.20
C TYR A 306 8.27 1.47 -16.64
N ARG A 307 7.67 0.28 -16.88
CA ARG A 307 7.34 -0.21 -18.22
C ARG A 307 8.59 -0.22 -19.12
N ASN A 308 8.60 0.55 -20.21
CA ASN A 308 9.73 0.60 -21.15
C ASN A 308 10.74 1.71 -20.85
N ARG A 309 10.69 2.32 -19.66
CA ARG A 309 11.64 3.36 -19.26
C ARG A 309 12.50 2.88 -18.11
N LEU A 310 13.81 2.96 -18.31
CA LEU A 310 14.82 2.69 -17.31
C LEU A 310 15.37 4.03 -16.81
N TYR A 311 15.25 4.26 -15.51
CA TYR A 311 15.76 5.43 -14.82
C TYR A 311 16.98 5.02 -14.01
N LEU A 312 18.07 5.79 -14.12
CA LEU A 312 19.31 5.57 -13.38
C LEU A 312 19.61 6.80 -12.53
N ALA A 313 19.82 6.61 -11.23
CA ALA A 313 20.50 7.59 -10.41
C ALA A 313 22.01 7.34 -10.48
N THR A 314 22.80 8.37 -10.76
CA THR A 314 24.23 8.22 -11.03
C THR A 314 25.09 9.15 -10.18
N SER A 315 26.37 8.80 -10.01
CA SER A 315 27.34 9.68 -9.34
C SER A 315 27.82 10.87 -10.19
N LYS A 316 27.22 11.10 -11.37
CA LYS A 316 27.44 12.32 -12.16
C LYS A 316 26.93 13.54 -11.39
N THR A 317 27.59 14.67 -11.62
CA THR A 317 27.22 15.99 -11.04
C THR A 317 26.71 16.96 -12.10
N THR A 318 26.45 16.48 -13.32
CA THR A 318 25.96 17.28 -14.45
C THR A 318 24.84 16.57 -15.23
N ALA A 319 24.37 15.44 -14.70
CA ALA A 319 23.38 14.54 -15.30
C ALA A 319 23.04 13.44 -14.28
N GLU A 320 22.59 13.85 -13.10
CA GLU A 320 22.34 12.97 -11.95
C GLU A 320 21.40 11.83 -12.29
N ILE A 321 20.35 12.11 -13.08
CA ILE A 321 19.40 11.09 -13.56
C ILE A 321 19.53 10.91 -15.07
N LEU A 322 19.71 9.66 -15.50
CA LEU A 322 19.67 9.26 -16.91
C LEU A 322 18.41 8.44 -17.18
N ILE A 323 17.76 8.67 -18.32
CA ILE A 323 16.56 7.93 -18.72
C ILE A 323 16.82 7.25 -20.06
N PHE A 324 16.57 5.95 -20.12
CA PHE A 324 16.72 5.11 -21.31
C PHE A 324 15.38 4.51 -21.73
N ASP A 325 15.15 4.42 -23.04
CA ASP A 325 14.16 3.53 -23.63
C ASP A 325 14.75 2.13 -23.75
N ILE A 326 14.07 1.16 -23.16
CA ILE A 326 14.46 -0.25 -23.11
C ILE A 326 13.52 -1.16 -23.92
N ALA A 327 12.74 -0.60 -24.86
CA ALA A 327 11.93 -1.41 -25.78
C ALA A 327 12.75 -2.47 -26.53
N ASN A 328 14.04 -2.20 -26.78
CA ASN A 328 15.03 -3.18 -27.19
C ASN A 328 16.13 -3.33 -26.12
N HIS A 329 16.01 -4.37 -25.29
CA HIS A 329 16.94 -4.68 -24.20
C HIS A 329 18.39 -4.91 -24.64
N ALA A 330 18.61 -5.32 -25.90
CA ALA A 330 19.96 -5.52 -26.43
C ALA A 330 20.62 -4.21 -26.92
N SER A 331 19.84 -3.15 -27.10
CA SER A 331 20.34 -1.85 -27.54
C SER A 331 19.47 -0.72 -26.96
N PRO A 332 19.52 -0.49 -25.63
CA PRO A 332 18.79 0.62 -25.03
C PRO A 332 19.29 1.97 -25.58
N SER A 333 18.40 2.94 -25.68
CA SER A 333 18.75 4.29 -26.15
C SER A 333 18.48 5.32 -25.07
N GLN A 334 19.46 6.17 -24.78
CA GLN A 334 19.26 7.29 -23.87
C GLN A 334 18.28 8.29 -24.48
N ILE A 335 17.17 8.57 -23.79
CA ILE A 335 16.09 9.43 -24.27
C ILE A 335 15.99 10.75 -23.52
N ALA A 336 16.54 10.84 -22.31
CA ALA A 336 16.59 12.08 -21.53
C ALA A 336 17.69 12.05 -20.47
N THR A 337 18.04 13.23 -19.98
CA THR A 337 18.90 13.44 -18.79
C THR A 337 18.28 14.53 -17.94
N PHE A 338 18.44 14.43 -16.62
CA PHE A 338 18.08 15.47 -15.68
C PHE A 338 19.31 15.90 -14.91
N ASP A 339 19.51 17.21 -14.88
CA ASP A 339 20.58 17.90 -14.15
C ASP A 339 19.89 18.94 -13.26
N TYR A 340 20.23 18.93 -11.97
CA TYR A 340 19.63 19.78 -10.95
C TYR A 340 20.68 20.49 -10.10
N THR A 341 21.68 19.75 -9.62
CA THR A 341 22.73 20.28 -8.73
C THR A 341 24.03 19.56 -8.95
N ASP A 342 25.15 20.17 -8.55
CA ASP A 342 26.48 19.56 -8.57
C ASP A 342 26.66 18.44 -7.50
N THR A 343 25.60 17.69 -7.15
CA THR A 343 25.63 16.57 -6.20
C THR A 343 25.10 15.28 -6.83
N PRO A 344 25.60 14.10 -6.45
CA PRO A 344 25.16 12.82 -7.00
C PRO A 344 23.65 12.56 -6.90
N GLY A 345 23.10 11.89 -7.91
CA GLY A 345 21.82 11.17 -7.78
C GLY A 345 22.03 9.92 -6.95
N LEU A 346 21.22 9.73 -5.90
CA LEU A 346 21.34 8.62 -4.95
C LEU A 346 20.22 7.59 -5.10
N SER A 347 18.99 8.06 -5.37
CA SER A 347 17.80 7.21 -5.49
C SER A 347 16.85 7.73 -6.55
N VAL A 348 16.07 6.84 -7.16
CA VAL A 348 15.08 7.17 -8.19
C VAL A 348 13.87 6.24 -8.13
N PHE A 349 12.68 6.79 -8.33
CA PHE A 349 11.43 6.03 -8.36
C PHE A 349 10.46 6.61 -9.36
N ALA A 350 9.72 5.75 -10.06
CA ALA A 350 8.69 6.17 -11.00
C ALA A 350 7.46 5.26 -10.90
N ASN A 351 6.31 5.84 -10.55
CA ASN A 351 5.01 5.14 -10.56
C ASN A 351 4.11 5.58 -11.73
N SER A 352 4.62 6.41 -12.65
CA SER A 352 3.86 6.91 -13.78
C SER A 352 4.79 7.24 -14.95
N PHE A 353 4.22 7.37 -16.15
CA PHE A 353 4.96 7.87 -17.32
C PHE A 353 5.21 9.37 -17.29
N ASN A 354 4.49 10.12 -16.47
CA ASN A 354 4.47 11.57 -16.56
C ASN A 354 5.39 12.21 -15.54
N ASP A 355 5.70 11.53 -14.44
CA ASP A 355 6.52 12.07 -13.37
C ASP A 355 7.44 10.98 -12.79
N PHE A 356 8.62 11.39 -12.34
CA PHE A 356 9.51 10.57 -11.52
C PHE A 356 10.01 11.38 -10.32
N TYR A 357 10.57 10.66 -9.36
CA TYR A 357 11.02 11.16 -8.08
C TYR A 357 12.49 10.78 -7.90
N ALA A 358 13.30 11.65 -7.32
CA ALA A 358 14.70 11.35 -7.10
C ALA A 358 15.23 11.97 -5.81
N GLY A 359 16.18 11.27 -5.19
CA GLY A 359 17.07 11.80 -4.17
C GLY A 359 18.36 12.28 -4.83
N ILE A 360 18.61 13.58 -4.81
CA ILE A 360 19.83 14.20 -5.36
C ILE A 360 20.57 14.88 -4.22
N GLY A 361 21.67 14.26 -3.78
CA GLY A 361 22.35 14.62 -2.54
C GLY A 361 21.35 14.71 -1.37
N ASN A 362 21.22 15.90 -0.79
CA ASN A 362 20.34 16.15 0.36
C ASN A 362 18.93 16.64 -0.04
N THR A 363 18.56 16.55 -1.31
CA THR A 363 17.32 17.11 -1.84
C THR A 363 16.47 16.01 -2.46
N PHE A 364 15.21 15.94 -2.06
CA PHE A 364 14.17 15.21 -2.77
C PHE A 364 13.59 16.08 -3.88
N VAL A 365 13.49 15.56 -5.10
CA VAL A 365 12.93 16.28 -6.26
C VAL A 365 11.79 15.51 -6.90
N ILE A 366 10.81 16.25 -7.41
CA ILE A 366 9.72 15.74 -8.25
C ILE A 366 9.87 16.35 -9.64
N VAL A 367 9.96 15.52 -10.67
CA VAL A 367 10.25 15.94 -12.03
C VAL A 367 9.15 15.48 -12.97
N ASN A 368 8.63 16.40 -13.79
CA ASN A 368 7.75 16.06 -14.88
C ASN A 368 8.55 15.55 -16.08
N SER A 369 8.21 14.34 -16.52
CA SER A 369 8.76 13.60 -17.66
C SER A 369 7.75 13.37 -18.79
N THR A 370 6.70 14.19 -18.87
CA THR A 370 5.73 14.15 -19.99
C THR A 370 6.43 14.50 -21.31
N ASN A 371 7.33 15.48 -21.29
CA ASN A 371 8.18 15.83 -22.43
C ASN A 371 9.64 15.47 -22.15
N LEU A 372 10.10 14.35 -22.70
CA LEU A 372 11.46 13.84 -22.49
C LEU A 372 12.56 14.71 -23.10
N SER A 373 12.25 15.57 -24.07
CA SER A 373 13.24 16.51 -24.61
C SER A 373 13.48 17.73 -23.70
N SER A 374 12.64 17.91 -22.69
CA SER A 374 12.66 19.07 -21.79
C SER A 374 11.99 18.70 -20.47
N LEU A 375 12.69 17.92 -19.66
CA LEU A 375 12.26 17.60 -18.30
C LEU A 375 12.12 18.90 -17.49
N SER A 376 11.09 18.99 -16.65
CA SER A 376 10.86 20.17 -15.81
C SER A 376 10.72 19.79 -14.35
N LEU A 377 11.50 20.43 -13.48
CA LEU A 377 11.33 20.34 -12.04
C LEU A 377 9.94 20.86 -11.65
N MET A 378 9.16 20.04 -10.96
CA MET A 378 7.86 20.43 -10.41
C MET A 378 8.04 21.06 -9.03
N GLY A 379 8.76 20.36 -8.15
CA GLY A 379 8.98 20.79 -6.77
C GLY A 379 10.17 20.06 -6.16
N SER A 380 10.63 20.56 -5.03
CA SER A 380 11.77 19.99 -4.29
C SER A 380 11.60 20.19 -2.80
N TYR A 381 12.30 19.38 -2.01
CA TYR A 381 12.33 19.44 -0.56
C TYR A 381 13.74 19.10 -0.06
N GLY A 382 14.30 19.93 0.82
CA GLY A 382 15.58 19.65 1.46
C GLY A 382 15.38 18.70 2.63
N ALA A 383 15.95 17.49 2.53
CA ALA A 383 15.83 16.45 3.55
C ALA A 383 16.85 16.60 4.70
N ASP A 384 17.71 17.61 4.65
CA ASP A 384 18.79 17.88 5.61
C ASP A 384 19.75 16.69 5.84
N GLY A 385 19.82 15.79 4.86
CA GLY A 385 20.73 14.66 4.78
C GLY A 385 20.55 13.92 3.45
N PRO A 386 21.56 13.14 3.01
CA PRO A 386 21.47 12.32 1.80
C PRO A 386 20.19 11.48 1.76
N VAL A 387 19.46 11.49 0.64
CA VAL A 387 18.27 10.66 0.41
C VAL A 387 18.70 9.35 -0.26
N ASN A 388 19.03 8.35 0.55
CA ASN A 388 19.64 7.10 0.07
C ASN A 388 18.64 6.22 -0.67
N ASP A 389 17.39 6.24 -0.23
CA ASP A 389 16.30 5.52 -0.89
C ASP A 389 14.96 6.22 -0.66
N LEU A 390 14.00 6.00 -1.55
CA LEU A 390 12.67 6.59 -1.51
C LEU A 390 11.61 5.67 -2.09
N TYR A 391 10.41 5.76 -1.52
CA TYR A 391 9.24 5.05 -2.02
C TYR A 391 8.04 5.99 -2.06
N ILE A 392 7.35 6.04 -3.20
CA ILE A 392 6.16 6.89 -3.36
C ILE A 392 4.91 6.03 -3.36
N ARG A 393 3.98 6.37 -2.47
CA ARG A 393 2.63 5.81 -2.46
C ARG A 393 1.59 6.93 -2.37
N ASP A 394 0.78 7.03 -3.41
CA ASP A 394 -0.33 7.98 -3.53
C ASP A 394 0.10 9.44 -3.31
N TYR A 395 -0.28 10.02 -2.17
CA TYR A 395 0.02 11.40 -1.81
C TYR A 395 1.22 11.51 -0.84
N LEU A 396 1.85 10.40 -0.48
CA LEU A 396 3.02 10.35 0.39
C LEU A 396 4.28 9.92 -0.37
N ALA A 397 5.40 10.57 -0.03
CA ALA A 397 6.74 10.08 -0.36
C ALA A 397 7.46 9.74 0.94
N PHE A 398 7.94 8.51 1.06
CA PHE A 398 8.72 8.02 2.18
C PHE A 398 10.19 8.06 1.82
N LEU A 399 11.02 8.66 2.67
CA LEU A 399 12.45 8.82 2.44
C LEU A 399 13.24 8.11 3.53
N ALA A 400 14.22 7.30 3.13
CA ALA A 400 15.31 6.85 3.98
C ALA A 400 16.50 7.79 3.78
N THR A 401 16.92 8.44 4.86
CA THR A 401 17.92 9.50 4.81
C THR A 401 19.07 9.27 5.78
N ALA A 402 20.17 9.96 5.53
CA ALA A 402 21.30 10.08 6.47
C ALA A 402 21.20 11.33 7.36
N ASN A 403 20.01 11.92 7.54
CA ASN A 403 19.79 13.01 8.48
C ASN A 403 19.78 12.45 9.90
N SER A 404 20.77 12.81 10.73
CA SER A 404 20.96 12.32 12.10
C SER A 404 19.83 12.64 13.10
N THR A 405 18.82 13.38 12.66
CA THR A 405 17.66 13.77 13.47
C THR A 405 16.33 13.30 12.89
N ALA A 406 16.33 12.77 11.67
CA ALA A 406 15.14 12.43 10.90
C ALA A 406 15.50 11.43 9.78
N GLU A 407 16.02 10.27 10.16
CA GLU A 407 16.46 9.22 9.24
C GLU A 407 15.29 8.66 8.42
N PHE A 408 14.07 8.69 8.96
CA PHE A 408 12.84 8.50 8.19
C PHE A 408 12.04 9.80 8.09
N GLN A 409 11.60 10.12 6.88
CA GLN A 409 10.74 11.27 6.60
C GLN A 409 9.58 10.85 5.70
N ALA A 410 8.36 11.26 6.05
CA ALA A 410 7.19 11.15 5.20
C ALA A 410 6.83 12.55 4.71
N LEU A 411 6.82 12.75 3.40
CA LEU A 411 6.44 14.01 2.76
C LEU A 411 5.04 13.90 2.18
N ASN A 412 4.25 14.95 2.33
CA ASN A 412 3.00 15.11 1.59
C ASN A 412 3.31 15.73 0.23
N ILE A 413 3.00 14.99 -0.84
CA ILE A 413 3.23 15.36 -2.24
C ILE A 413 1.92 15.58 -3.01
N THR A 414 0.79 15.79 -2.30
CA THR A 414 -0.50 16.13 -2.93
C THR A 414 -0.36 17.31 -3.88
N ASN A 415 0.36 18.35 -3.43
CA ASN A 415 0.85 19.41 -4.30
C ASN A 415 2.31 19.15 -4.65
N LYS A 416 2.53 18.54 -5.81
CA LYS A 416 3.87 18.22 -6.32
C LYS A 416 4.78 19.45 -6.48
N ALA A 417 4.22 20.66 -6.60
CA ALA A 417 5.01 21.88 -6.69
C ALA A 417 5.61 22.33 -5.34
N THR A 418 4.99 21.92 -4.24
CA THR A 418 5.41 22.28 -2.88
C THR A 418 5.32 21.05 -1.97
N PRO A 419 6.24 20.08 -2.09
CA PRO A 419 6.30 18.96 -1.15
C PRO A 419 6.52 19.50 0.26
N THR A 420 5.75 19.02 1.22
CA THR A 420 5.86 19.43 2.62
C THR A 420 6.15 18.25 3.52
N LEU A 421 6.95 18.45 4.57
CA LEU A 421 7.14 17.44 5.60
C LEU A 421 5.80 17.16 6.27
N HIS A 422 5.33 15.92 6.17
CA HIS A 422 4.14 15.43 6.84
C HIS A 422 4.49 14.93 8.25
N SER A 423 5.53 14.11 8.36
CA SER A 423 6.10 13.67 9.62
C SER A 423 7.54 13.21 9.45
N SER A 424 8.28 13.11 10.55
CA SER A 424 9.60 12.49 10.58
C SER A 424 9.73 11.62 11.81
N TYR A 425 10.64 10.65 11.74
CA TYR A 425 10.96 9.76 12.83
C TYR A 425 12.47 9.56 12.89
N ASN A 426 13.02 9.67 14.09
CA ASN A 426 14.44 9.46 14.36
C ASN A 426 14.65 8.02 14.85
N PHE A 427 15.47 7.29 14.13
CA PHE A 427 16.20 6.14 14.66
C PHE A 427 17.67 6.43 14.38
N PRO A 428 18.57 6.45 15.38
CA PRO A 428 19.88 7.10 15.30
C PRO A 428 20.92 6.31 14.48
N GLN A 429 20.56 5.89 13.27
CA GLN A 429 21.26 4.98 12.38
C GLN A 429 20.81 5.25 10.94
N LEU A 430 21.75 5.33 10.00
CA LEU A 430 21.50 5.72 8.60
C LEU A 430 20.51 4.77 7.91
N GLY A 431 19.41 5.31 7.37
CA GLY A 431 18.47 4.55 6.53
C GLY A 431 19.07 4.29 5.14
N THR A 432 19.10 3.03 4.73
CA THR A 432 19.77 2.59 3.49
C THR A 432 18.79 2.21 2.38
N GLY A 433 17.68 1.57 2.73
CA GLY A 433 16.65 1.13 1.80
C GLY A 433 15.26 1.34 2.42
N ILE A 434 14.24 1.47 1.59
CA ILE A 434 12.87 1.71 2.00
C ILE A 434 11.87 1.12 1.02
N THR A 435 10.88 0.40 1.56
CA THR A 435 9.76 -0.11 0.78
C THR A 435 8.47 0.05 1.56
N TYR A 436 7.35 -0.05 0.87
CA TYR A 436 6.02 0.08 1.45
C TYR A 436 5.15 -1.08 1.01
N ARG A 437 4.40 -1.64 1.96
CA ARG A 437 3.36 -2.63 1.68
C ARG A 437 2.27 -2.59 2.74
N ASP A 438 1.01 -2.66 2.32
CA ASP A 438 -0.15 -2.82 3.19
C ASP A 438 -0.20 -1.82 4.37
N ASN A 439 0.05 -0.53 4.09
CA ASN A 439 0.13 0.56 5.07
C ASN A 439 1.25 0.44 6.12
N VAL A 440 2.29 -0.32 5.77
CA VAL A 440 3.50 -0.49 6.58
C VAL A 440 4.70 -0.09 5.72
N VAL A 441 5.56 0.75 6.28
CA VAL A 441 6.86 1.08 5.70
C VAL A 441 7.90 0.19 6.35
N TYR A 442 8.74 -0.44 5.55
CA TYR A 442 9.91 -1.16 6.00
C TYR A 442 11.14 -0.39 5.57
N THR A 443 12.09 -0.17 6.47
CA THR A 443 13.35 0.47 6.13
C THR A 443 14.53 -0.33 6.66
N SER A 444 15.53 -0.54 5.79
CA SER A 444 16.81 -1.11 6.17
C SER A 444 17.71 -0.02 6.73
N VAL A 445 18.58 -0.42 7.64
CA VAL A 445 19.41 0.51 8.40
C VAL A 445 20.84 0.01 8.42
N ARG A 446 21.79 0.92 8.27
CA ARG A 446 23.24 0.63 8.34
C ARG A 446 23.69 0.38 9.77
N SER A 447 23.27 -0.76 10.31
CA SER A 447 23.43 -1.19 11.69
C SER A 447 23.09 -2.68 11.79
N ASN A 448 23.51 -3.31 12.88
CA ASN A 448 23.06 -4.67 13.20
C ASN A 448 21.55 -4.73 13.47
N ASP A 449 20.98 -3.67 14.05
CA ASP A 449 19.53 -3.49 14.18
C ASP A 449 18.94 -3.00 12.85
N ALA A 450 19.04 -3.90 11.85
CA ALA A 450 19.03 -3.58 10.44
C ALA A 450 17.63 -3.35 9.86
N LEU A 451 16.56 -3.78 10.54
CA LEU A 451 15.18 -3.56 10.10
C LEU A 451 14.43 -2.64 11.04
N ARG A 452 13.74 -1.65 10.48
CA ARG A 452 12.65 -0.93 11.14
C ARG A 452 11.35 -1.16 10.39
N ILE A 453 10.31 -1.55 11.12
CA ILE A 453 8.94 -1.64 10.63
C ILE A 453 8.18 -0.44 11.18
N ILE A 454 7.70 0.43 10.30
CA ILE A 454 7.08 1.71 10.62
C ILE A 454 5.62 1.71 10.19
N THR A 455 4.73 2.15 11.06
CA THR A 455 3.28 2.24 10.76
C THR A 455 2.74 3.63 11.12
N SER A 456 1.61 3.98 10.50
CA SER A 456 0.74 5.02 11.05
C SER A 456 0.14 4.57 12.39
N GLN A 457 -0.16 5.51 13.29
CA GLN A 457 -0.88 5.23 14.54
C GLN A 457 -2.38 5.08 14.35
#